data_AF-U6N480-F1
#
_entry.id   AF-U6N480-F1
#
_cell.length_a   1.000
_cell.length_b   1.000
_cell.length_c   1.000
_cell.angle_alpha   90.00
_cell.angle_beta   90.00
_cell.angle_gamma   90.00
#
_symmetry.space_group_name_H-M   'P 1'
#
loop_
_entity.id
_entity.type
_entity.pdbx_description
1 polymer ?
#
loop_
_entity_poly.entity_id
_entity_poly.type
_entity_poly.pdbx_seq_one_letter_code
_entity_poly.pdbx_strand_id
1 'polypeptide(L)'
;MAHVGLLACYAGLLASAAAPHSSLALSLRSGTATSQQNSLRTNLFTSEDVSSPTPPAAEEKTGDCLEIINKLRQENLKDLLGTLTKANDTDVSTSLKKINIDNAENLTAAKIAQTLAGSDAESCESGENANAETYPGLVIPFLHSTEFDCDALIQATYTAGLDHLKQSNFEPSTGTYDAAKAPFDNINASNVAFLLSAKSTKVSCAATNNCNAGHDVLFCYFIDPLQKGQKPFTTELYNALWGLEAGAASISVPSVTTVLLALALMIRTSA
;
A
#
# COMPACT_ATOMS: atom_id res chain seq x y z
N MET A 1 -4.83 26.93 -61.14
CA MET A 1 -5.65 26.02 -61.98
C MET A 1 -5.49 24.64 -61.37
N ALA A 2 -6.44 24.18 -60.53
CA ALA A 2 -7.59 23.31 -60.88
C ALA A 2 -7.10 21.92 -61.37
N HIS A 3 -7.43 20.76 -60.79
CA HIS A 3 -8.70 20.16 -60.31
C HIS A 3 -8.41 19.13 -59.19
N VAL A 4 -9.22 18.86 -58.14
CA VAL A 4 -10.61 18.34 -58.01
C VAL A 4 -10.83 16.89 -58.44
N GLY A 5 -11.32 16.05 -57.50
CA GLY A 5 -12.08 14.80 -57.71
C GLY A 5 -11.39 13.55 -57.15
N LEU A 6 -12.02 12.59 -56.44
CA LEU A 6 -13.45 12.28 -56.26
C LEU A 6 -13.65 11.32 -55.04
N LEU A 7 -14.83 11.39 -54.44
CA LEU A 7 -15.41 10.48 -53.43
C LEU A 7 -15.74 9.08 -53.97
N ALA A 8 -15.73 8.07 -53.10
CA ALA A 8 -16.57 6.88 -53.24
C ALA A 8 -17.00 6.33 -51.86
N CYS A 9 -18.29 6.47 -51.56
CA CYS A 9 -19.04 5.78 -50.53
C CYS A 9 -19.17 4.28 -50.82
N TYR A 10 -19.25 3.42 -49.80
CA TYR A 10 -20.19 2.30 -49.83
C TYR A 10 -20.77 2.00 -48.44
N ALA A 11 -22.10 2.02 -48.41
CA ALA A 11 -22.95 1.58 -47.32
C ALA A 11 -23.09 0.05 -47.33
N GLY A 12 -23.31 -0.53 -46.15
CA GLY A 12 -23.71 -1.93 -45.98
C GLY A 12 -24.66 -2.05 -44.79
N LEU A 13 -25.95 -2.14 -45.10
CA LEU A 13 -27.06 -2.27 -44.17
C LEU A 13 -27.88 -3.45 -44.67
N LEU A 14 -28.01 -4.53 -43.90
CA LEU A 14 -29.12 -5.48 -44.04
C LEU A 14 -29.46 -6.13 -42.70
N ALA A 15 -30.77 -6.23 -42.49
CA ALA A 15 -31.45 -6.51 -41.25
C ALA A 15 -32.13 -7.89 -41.26
N SER A 16 -32.51 -8.33 -40.05
CA SER A 16 -33.72 -9.09 -39.69
C SER A 16 -33.88 -10.55 -40.13
N ALA A 17 -34.11 -11.40 -39.12
CA ALA A 17 -35.10 -12.49 -39.18
C ALA A 17 -35.83 -12.57 -37.83
N ALA A 18 -37.16 -12.71 -37.90
CA ALA A 18 -38.11 -12.64 -36.80
C ALA A 18 -38.69 -14.02 -36.44
N ALA A 19 -39.04 -14.18 -35.15
CA ALA A 19 -40.17 -14.94 -34.56
C ALA A 19 -40.20 -16.50 -34.73
N PRO A 20 -40.95 -17.28 -33.91
CA PRO A 20 -42.10 -16.88 -33.09
C PRO A 20 -42.23 -17.49 -31.66
N HIS A 21 -43.30 -17.03 -31.03
CA HIS A 21 -43.91 -17.32 -29.73
C HIS A 21 -44.09 -18.80 -29.34
N SER A 22 -44.05 -19.05 -28.03
CA SER A 22 -44.88 -20.07 -27.38
C SER A 22 -45.15 -19.69 -25.92
N SER A 23 -46.39 -19.28 -25.65
CA SER A 23 -46.96 -19.22 -24.31
C SER A 23 -47.36 -20.62 -23.86
N LEU A 24 -47.00 -21.02 -22.63
CA LEU A 24 -47.71 -22.05 -21.89
C LEU A 24 -48.12 -21.48 -20.54
N ALA A 25 -49.41 -21.22 -20.42
CA ALA A 25 -50.09 -20.93 -19.17
C ALA A 25 -50.14 -22.21 -18.34
N LEU A 26 -49.68 -22.16 -17.09
CA LEU A 26 -50.01 -23.15 -16.08
C LEU A 26 -51.01 -22.53 -15.10
N SER A 27 -52.24 -23.02 -15.21
CA SER A 27 -53.32 -22.78 -14.27
C SER A 27 -53.01 -23.51 -12.96
N LEU A 28 -52.74 -22.79 -11.89
CA LEU A 28 -52.78 -23.34 -10.54
C LEU A 28 -54.07 -22.87 -9.86
N ARG A 29 -54.96 -23.85 -9.74
CA ARG A 29 -56.27 -23.80 -9.10
C ARG A 29 -56.08 -23.51 -7.61
N SER A 30 -56.64 -22.41 -7.13
CA SER A 30 -56.75 -22.12 -5.69
C SER A 30 -57.62 -23.17 -5.01
N GLY A 31 -57.04 -23.95 -4.09
CA GLY A 31 -57.76 -24.80 -3.16
C GLY A 31 -57.68 -24.21 -1.77
N THR A 32 -58.81 -23.75 -1.24
CA THR A 32 -58.99 -23.50 0.19
C THR A 32 -59.01 -24.84 0.93
N ALA A 33 -57.99 -25.11 1.73
CA ALA A 33 -57.98 -26.21 2.68
C ALA A 33 -57.67 -25.67 4.08
N THR A 34 -58.54 -26.09 4.99
CA THR A 34 -58.75 -25.67 6.36
C THR A 34 -57.58 -25.91 7.30
N SER A 35 -57.46 -24.99 8.26
CA SER A 35 -56.70 -25.13 9.51
C SER A 35 -56.93 -26.50 10.14
N GLN A 36 -55.84 -27.25 10.33
CA GLN A 36 -55.82 -28.40 11.21
C GLN A 36 -54.58 -28.29 12.10
N GLN A 37 -54.82 -27.95 13.36
CA GLN A 37 -53.85 -28.10 14.44
C GLN A 37 -53.36 -29.54 14.44
N ASN A 38 -52.04 -29.73 14.35
CA ASN A 38 -51.41 -30.91 14.89
C ASN A 38 -50.09 -30.53 15.55
N SER A 39 -50.07 -30.78 16.85
CA SER A 39 -48.91 -30.73 17.72
C SER A 39 -47.85 -31.69 17.21
N LEU A 40 -46.80 -31.15 16.59
CA LEU A 40 -45.52 -31.85 16.49
C LEU A 40 -44.56 -31.11 17.39
N ARG A 41 -44.11 -31.85 18.41
CA ARG A 41 -42.98 -31.51 19.27
C ARG A 41 -41.84 -31.04 18.37
N THR A 42 -41.62 -29.73 18.33
CA THR A 42 -40.33 -29.17 17.96
C THR A 42 -39.36 -29.64 19.04
N ASN A 43 -38.58 -30.67 18.71
CA ASN A 43 -37.27 -30.80 19.32
C ASN A 43 -36.52 -29.53 18.92
N LEU A 44 -36.58 -28.56 19.83
CA LEU A 44 -35.74 -27.39 19.83
C LEU A 44 -34.32 -27.96 19.84
N PHE A 45 -33.67 -28.00 18.68
CA PHE A 45 -32.23 -28.11 18.64
C PHE A 45 -31.74 -26.88 19.38
N THR A 46 -31.36 -27.10 20.63
CA THR A 46 -30.62 -26.13 21.43
C THR A 46 -29.46 -25.68 20.56
N SER A 47 -29.45 -24.39 20.28
CA SER A 47 -28.40 -23.66 19.60
C SER A 47 -27.05 -24.32 19.88
N GLU A 48 -26.36 -24.76 18.83
CA GLU A 48 -24.93 -24.99 18.92
C GLU A 48 -24.34 -23.76 19.63
N ASP A 49 -23.55 -24.00 20.67
CA ASP A 49 -22.72 -22.98 21.30
C ASP A 49 -21.98 -22.26 20.17
N VAL A 50 -22.46 -21.06 19.81
CA VAL A 50 -21.70 -20.14 18.96
C VAL A 50 -20.53 -19.74 19.83
N SER A 51 -19.47 -20.54 19.74
CA SER A 51 -18.20 -20.27 20.39
C SER A 51 -17.82 -18.84 20.03
N SER A 52 -17.52 -18.04 21.05
CA SER A 52 -17.13 -16.66 20.80
C SER A 52 -15.94 -16.65 19.83
N PRO A 53 -15.93 -15.73 18.84
CA PRO A 53 -14.85 -15.65 17.87
C PRO A 53 -13.50 -15.64 18.59
N THR A 54 -12.59 -16.50 18.14
CA THR A 54 -11.23 -16.54 18.68
C THR A 54 -10.36 -15.63 17.81
N PRO A 55 -9.69 -14.61 18.37
CA PRO A 55 -8.84 -13.74 17.57
C PRO A 55 -7.69 -14.51 16.90
N PRO A 56 -7.19 -14.04 15.75
CA PRO A 56 -6.00 -14.62 15.14
C PRO A 56 -4.80 -14.55 16.09
N ALA A 57 -3.93 -15.55 16.01
CA ALA A 57 -2.62 -15.56 16.62
C ALA A 57 -1.65 -14.72 15.79
N ALA A 58 -0.67 -14.09 16.44
CA ALA A 58 0.44 -13.44 15.76
C ALA A 58 1.77 -13.82 16.40
N GLU A 59 2.77 -13.99 15.55
CA GLU A 59 4.13 -14.36 15.92
C GLU A 59 5.08 -13.20 15.68
N GLU A 60 6.12 -13.08 16.51
CA GLU A 60 7.20 -12.13 16.32
C GLU A 60 8.05 -12.53 15.11
N LYS A 61 8.25 -11.60 14.17
CA LYS A 61 8.95 -11.82 12.89
C LYS A 61 10.06 -10.80 12.63
N THR A 62 10.48 -10.03 13.64
CA THR A 62 11.52 -9.01 13.44
C THR A 62 12.83 -9.64 13.00
N GLY A 63 13.22 -10.77 13.58
CA GLY A 63 14.45 -11.46 13.17
C GLY A 63 14.43 -11.80 11.69
N ASP A 64 13.33 -12.39 11.24
CA ASP A 64 13.12 -12.83 9.85
C ASP A 64 13.07 -11.66 8.86
N CYS A 65 12.42 -10.55 9.25
CA CYS A 65 12.22 -9.41 8.35
C CYS A 65 13.35 -8.37 8.38
N LEU A 66 14.20 -8.35 9.43
CA LEU A 66 15.17 -7.27 9.63
C LEU A 66 16.24 -7.23 8.53
N GLU A 67 16.64 -8.39 8.00
CA GLU A 67 17.66 -8.48 6.96
C GLU A 67 17.20 -7.78 5.67
N ILE A 68 16.05 -8.15 5.13
CA ILE A 68 15.51 -7.51 3.92
C ILE A 68 15.20 -6.03 4.13
N ILE A 69 14.67 -5.64 5.29
CA ILE A 69 14.42 -4.22 5.60
C ILE A 69 15.73 -3.43 5.53
N ASN A 70 16.79 -3.91 6.16
CA ASN A 70 18.09 -3.24 6.16
C ASN A 70 18.75 -3.26 4.78
N LYS A 71 18.63 -4.36 4.04
CA LYS A 71 19.09 -4.45 2.65
C LYS A 71 18.47 -3.35 1.80
N LEU A 72 17.14 -3.22 1.80
CA LEU A 72 16.41 -2.22 1.03
C LEU A 72 16.73 -0.77 1.46
N ARG A 73 17.06 -0.55 2.74
CA ARG A 73 17.46 0.77 3.25
C ARG A 73 18.89 1.18 2.85
N GLN A 74 19.73 0.23 2.45
CA GLN A 74 21.12 0.50 2.07
C GLN A 74 21.30 0.45 0.54
N GLU A 75 20.64 -0.50 -0.11
CA GLU A 75 20.82 -0.79 -1.52
C GLU A 75 20.42 0.41 -2.39
N ASN A 76 21.39 0.92 -3.17
CA ASN A 76 21.25 2.08 -4.05
C ASN A 76 20.95 3.42 -3.35
N LEU A 77 21.12 3.51 -2.02
CA LEU A 77 20.79 4.71 -1.23
C LEU A 77 21.99 5.47 -0.66
N LYS A 78 23.21 5.18 -1.13
CA LYS A 78 24.45 5.90 -0.78
C LYS A 78 24.63 6.10 0.74
N ASP A 79 24.27 5.10 1.54
CA ASP A 79 24.34 5.12 3.01
C ASP A 79 23.55 6.26 3.69
N LEU A 80 22.54 6.82 3.01
CA LEU A 80 21.71 7.90 3.54
C LEU A 80 20.79 7.47 4.69
N LEU A 81 20.59 6.16 4.86
CA LEU A 81 19.80 5.59 5.95
C LEU A 81 20.66 4.73 6.86
N GLY A 82 20.48 4.92 8.16
CA GLY A 82 21.07 4.05 9.17
C GLY A 82 20.46 2.65 9.16
N THR A 83 21.25 1.69 9.64
CA THR A 83 20.83 0.30 9.88
C THR A 83 19.88 0.26 11.08
N LEU A 84 18.76 -0.43 10.91
CA LEU A 84 17.80 -0.68 11.98
C LEU A 84 18.25 -1.85 12.84
N THR A 85 17.90 -1.78 14.12
CA THR A 85 18.07 -2.87 15.09
C THR A 85 16.72 -3.37 15.59
N LYS A 86 16.70 -4.53 16.25
CA LYS A 86 15.48 -5.07 16.84
C LYS A 86 15.01 -4.21 18.02
N ALA A 87 13.75 -3.80 18.00
CA ALA A 87 13.05 -3.25 19.14
C ALA A 87 12.44 -4.36 20.00
N ASN A 88 12.24 -4.08 21.29
CA ASN A 88 11.44 -4.93 22.17
C ASN A 88 10.05 -4.32 22.41
N ASP A 89 9.15 -5.09 23.02
CA ASP A 89 7.78 -4.64 23.31
C ASP A 89 7.70 -3.38 24.20
N THR A 90 8.71 -3.17 25.05
CA THR A 90 8.80 -1.94 25.88
C THR A 90 9.14 -0.73 25.02
N ASP A 91 10.03 -0.86 24.05
CA ASP A 91 10.32 0.19 23.06
C ASP A 91 9.04 0.54 22.28
N VAL A 92 8.27 -0.46 21.83
CA VAL A 92 7.01 -0.29 21.06
C VAL A 92 5.98 0.47 21.87
N SER A 93 5.60 -0.04 23.05
CA SER A 93 4.58 0.58 23.91
C SER A 93 4.97 2.00 24.36
N THR A 94 6.26 2.22 24.68
CA THR A 94 6.77 3.56 25.02
C THR A 94 6.64 4.53 23.85
N SER A 95 7.02 4.09 22.64
CA SER A 95 6.93 4.91 21.43
C SER A 95 5.48 5.22 21.05
N LEU A 96 4.58 4.24 21.14
CA LEU A 96 3.14 4.44 20.91
C LEU A 96 2.52 5.42 21.91
N LYS A 97 2.94 5.36 23.18
CA LYS A 97 2.50 6.31 24.22
C LYS A 97 2.93 7.75 23.91
N LYS A 98 4.14 7.96 23.37
CA LYS A 98 4.61 9.30 22.98
C LYS A 98 3.75 9.95 21.89
N ILE A 99 3.11 9.14 21.04
CA ILE A 99 2.24 9.61 19.95
C ILE A 99 0.74 9.54 20.33
N ASN A 100 0.43 9.36 21.61
CA ASN A 100 -0.92 9.35 22.17
C ASN A 100 -1.85 8.28 21.55
N ILE A 101 -1.33 7.09 21.27
CA ILE A 101 -2.19 5.94 20.93
C ILE A 101 -2.87 5.42 22.20
N ASP A 102 -4.18 5.25 22.14
CA ASP A 102 -4.98 4.74 23.24
C ASP A 102 -4.55 3.31 23.63
N ASN A 103 -4.52 3.03 24.93
CA ASN A 103 -4.11 1.73 25.49
C ASN A 103 -2.72 1.25 25.04
N ALA A 104 -1.82 2.16 24.65
CA ALA A 104 -0.48 1.85 24.15
C ALA A 104 0.35 0.93 25.08
N GLU A 105 0.13 0.98 26.39
CA GLU A 105 0.84 0.17 27.39
C GLU A 105 0.63 -1.34 27.20
N ASN A 106 -0.48 -1.72 26.57
CA ASN A 106 -0.81 -3.10 26.28
C ASN A 106 -0.49 -3.51 24.84
N LEU A 107 -0.05 -2.59 23.98
CA LEU A 107 0.18 -2.86 22.57
C LEU A 107 1.61 -3.36 22.31
N THR A 108 1.69 -4.39 21.47
CA THR A 108 2.91 -4.93 20.89
C THR A 108 2.71 -5.03 19.38
N ALA A 109 3.78 -5.27 18.61
CA ALA A 109 3.63 -5.49 17.17
C ALA A 109 2.67 -6.66 16.87
N ALA A 110 2.74 -7.75 17.65
CA ALA A 110 1.85 -8.90 17.53
C ALA A 110 0.38 -8.53 17.78
N LYS A 111 0.07 -7.84 18.87
CA LYS A 111 -1.31 -7.44 19.17
C LYS A 111 -1.90 -6.47 18.14
N ILE A 112 -1.05 -5.61 17.56
CA ILE A 112 -1.47 -4.72 16.47
C ILE A 112 -1.76 -5.54 15.21
N ALA A 113 -0.89 -6.49 14.83
CA ALA A 113 -1.14 -7.38 13.70
C ALA A 113 -2.47 -8.15 13.86
N GLN A 114 -2.74 -8.69 15.05
CA GLN A 114 -4.01 -9.34 15.37
C GLN A 114 -5.20 -8.41 15.18
N THR A 115 -5.12 -7.20 15.75
CA THR A 115 -6.19 -6.20 15.66
C THR A 115 -6.45 -5.79 14.21
N LEU A 116 -5.41 -5.70 13.39
CA LEU A 116 -5.50 -5.37 11.97
C LEU A 116 -6.10 -6.51 11.13
N ALA A 117 -5.80 -7.77 11.48
CA ALA A 117 -6.35 -8.93 10.80
C ALA A 117 -7.85 -9.12 11.10
N GLY A 118 -8.28 -8.86 12.34
CA GLY A 118 -9.68 -8.93 12.73
C GLY A 118 -9.88 -9.57 14.09
N SER A 119 -11.13 -9.85 14.42
CA SER A 119 -11.54 -10.43 15.70
C SER A 119 -11.75 -11.94 15.65
N ASP A 120 -11.79 -12.52 14.45
CA ASP A 120 -12.08 -13.92 14.22
C ASP A 120 -11.03 -14.59 13.31
N ALA A 121 -10.29 -15.56 13.85
CA ALA A 121 -9.32 -16.35 13.11
C ALA A 121 -9.96 -17.15 11.96
N GLU A 122 -11.25 -17.44 12.02
CA GLU A 122 -11.93 -18.15 10.93
C GLU A 122 -12.04 -17.30 9.66
N SER A 123 -12.10 -15.97 9.78
CA SER A 123 -12.37 -15.08 8.65
C SER A 123 -11.32 -14.00 8.40
N CYS A 124 -10.63 -13.53 9.43
CA CYS A 124 -9.71 -12.40 9.38
C CYS A 124 -10.26 -11.26 8.52
N GLU A 125 -11.47 -10.86 8.86
CA GLU A 125 -12.38 -10.03 8.09
C GLU A 125 -11.82 -8.64 7.76
N SER A 126 -10.89 -8.16 8.58
CA SER A 126 -10.27 -6.84 8.43
C SER A 126 -8.95 -6.89 7.69
N GLY A 127 -8.31 -8.07 7.59
CA GLY A 127 -6.94 -8.21 7.10
C GLY A 127 -6.73 -7.67 5.69
N GLU A 128 -7.68 -7.90 4.78
CA GLU A 128 -7.58 -7.42 3.38
C GLU A 128 -7.43 -5.90 3.28
N ASN A 129 -8.09 -5.17 4.17
CA ASN A 129 -8.14 -3.70 4.18
C ASN A 129 -7.23 -3.09 5.25
N ALA A 130 -6.41 -3.90 5.93
CA ALA A 130 -5.51 -3.43 6.96
C ALA A 130 -4.55 -2.37 6.42
N ASN A 131 -4.38 -1.28 7.15
CA ASN A 131 -3.55 -0.15 6.72
C ASN A 131 -2.98 0.61 7.94
N ALA A 132 -2.23 1.68 7.66
CA ALA A 132 -1.50 2.46 8.66
C ALA A 132 -2.28 3.66 9.24
N GLU A 133 -3.59 3.78 8.99
CA GLU A 133 -4.39 4.93 9.49
C GLU A 133 -4.53 4.91 11.01
N THR A 134 -4.77 3.73 11.58
CA THR A 134 -4.96 3.57 13.04
C THR A 134 -3.63 3.37 13.76
N TYR A 135 -2.77 2.52 13.22
CA TYR A 135 -1.46 2.20 13.79
C TYR A 135 -0.37 2.54 12.79
N PRO A 136 0.50 3.53 13.07
CA PRO A 136 1.55 3.91 12.13
C PRO A 136 2.62 2.82 12.06
N GLY A 137 2.87 2.32 10.86
CA GLY A 137 3.87 1.31 10.58
C GLY A 137 3.72 0.77 9.17
N LEU A 138 4.60 -0.16 8.80
CA LEU A 138 4.42 -0.95 7.59
C LEU A 138 3.35 -2.00 7.85
N VAL A 139 2.39 -2.12 6.93
CA VAL A 139 1.27 -3.06 6.98
C VAL A 139 1.18 -3.78 5.64
N ILE A 140 1.28 -5.10 5.64
CA ILE A 140 1.17 -5.92 4.42
C ILE A 140 0.14 -7.02 4.67
N PRO A 141 -1.08 -6.89 4.12
CA PRO A 141 -2.02 -7.99 3.97
C PRO A 141 -1.45 -9.06 3.04
N PHE A 142 -1.63 -10.33 3.38
CA PHE A 142 -1.32 -11.45 2.50
C PHE A 142 -2.34 -12.57 2.66
N LEU A 143 -2.61 -13.32 1.59
CA LEU A 143 -3.61 -14.39 1.62
C LEU A 143 -3.20 -15.47 2.64
N HIS A 144 -4.15 -15.95 3.43
CA HIS A 144 -3.92 -17.01 4.43
C HIS A 144 -3.32 -18.30 3.86
N SER A 145 -3.53 -18.56 2.57
CA SER A 145 -2.99 -19.72 1.86
C SER A 145 -1.53 -19.55 1.41
N THR A 146 -0.93 -18.38 1.66
CA THR A 146 0.44 -18.06 1.27
C THR A 146 1.39 -18.43 2.40
N GLU A 147 2.47 -19.13 2.06
CA GLU A 147 3.57 -19.35 3.01
C GLU A 147 4.21 -18.00 3.37
N PHE A 148 4.41 -17.76 4.66
CA PHE A 148 4.99 -16.52 5.13
C PHE A 148 6.46 -16.39 4.72
N ASP A 149 6.76 -15.34 3.95
CA ASP A 149 8.11 -15.01 3.50
C ASP A 149 8.31 -13.49 3.61
N CYS A 150 9.08 -13.06 4.63
CA CYS A 150 9.39 -11.65 4.85
C CYS A 150 10.04 -11.00 3.62
N ASP A 151 10.98 -11.70 2.98
CA ASP A 151 11.75 -11.16 1.87
C ASP A 151 10.83 -10.90 0.68
N ALA A 152 10.01 -11.90 0.32
CA ALA A 152 9.06 -11.77 -0.79
C ALA A 152 8.02 -10.68 -0.53
N LEU A 153 7.41 -10.66 0.67
CA LEU A 153 6.36 -9.68 1.01
C LEU A 153 6.91 -8.26 1.03
N ILE A 154 8.04 -8.02 1.70
CA ILE A 154 8.62 -6.68 1.85
C ILE A 154 9.19 -6.20 0.50
N GLN A 155 9.86 -7.06 -0.27
CA GLN A 155 10.34 -6.70 -1.60
C GLN A 155 9.19 -6.32 -2.54
N ALA A 156 8.09 -7.10 -2.53
CA ALA A 156 6.94 -6.84 -3.38
C ALA A 156 6.27 -5.50 -3.05
N THR A 157 6.02 -5.22 -1.75
CA THR A 157 5.42 -3.93 -1.35
C THR A 157 6.34 -2.76 -1.64
N TYR A 158 7.66 -2.94 -1.46
CA TYR A 158 8.65 -1.91 -1.74
C TYR A 158 8.67 -1.53 -3.22
N THR A 159 8.76 -2.52 -4.10
CA THR A 159 8.75 -2.30 -5.56
C THR A 159 7.44 -1.65 -6.01
N ALA A 160 6.28 -2.20 -5.60
CA ALA A 160 4.98 -1.65 -5.97
C ALA A 160 4.78 -0.21 -5.44
N GLY A 161 5.29 0.08 -4.24
CA GLY A 161 5.18 1.39 -3.61
C GLY A 161 6.04 2.44 -4.31
N LEU A 162 7.27 2.09 -4.70
CA LEU A 162 8.12 2.96 -5.50
C LEU A 162 7.49 3.27 -6.85
N ASP A 163 6.98 2.25 -7.54
CA ASP A 163 6.28 2.42 -8.82
C ASP A 163 5.06 3.35 -8.66
N HIS A 164 4.29 3.18 -7.59
CA HIS A 164 3.16 4.06 -7.30
C HIS A 164 3.58 5.51 -7.04
N LEU A 165 4.61 5.74 -6.23
CA LEU A 165 5.13 7.08 -5.94
C LEU A 165 5.61 7.79 -7.22
N LYS A 166 6.27 7.04 -8.10
CA LYS A 166 6.71 7.54 -9.42
C LYS A 166 5.54 7.91 -10.32
N GLN A 167 4.52 7.05 -10.42
CA GLN A 167 3.33 7.31 -11.24
C GLN A 167 2.52 8.50 -10.72
N SER A 168 2.50 8.68 -9.39
CA SER A 168 1.83 9.80 -8.72
C SER A 168 2.61 11.12 -8.81
N ASN A 169 3.81 11.14 -9.42
CA ASN A 169 4.68 12.31 -9.51
C ASN A 169 4.92 12.97 -8.13
N PHE A 170 5.15 12.16 -7.10
CA PHE A 170 5.35 12.68 -5.76
C PHE A 170 6.55 13.65 -5.71
N GLU A 171 6.35 14.83 -5.14
CA GLU A 171 7.37 15.87 -5.00
C GLU A 171 7.89 15.93 -3.56
N PRO A 172 9.11 15.43 -3.26
CA PRO A 172 9.62 15.31 -1.89
C PRO A 172 9.84 16.65 -1.19
N SER A 173 10.04 17.75 -1.94
CA SER A 173 10.29 19.06 -1.33
C SER A 173 9.05 19.63 -0.62
N THR A 174 7.85 19.28 -1.10
CA THR A 174 6.56 19.81 -0.60
C THR A 174 5.64 18.72 -0.05
N GLY A 175 5.86 17.47 -0.44
CA GLY A 175 5.04 16.33 -0.03
C GLY A 175 5.16 16.02 1.46
N THR A 176 4.04 15.60 2.04
CA THR A 176 3.95 15.15 3.44
C THR A 176 3.23 13.82 3.50
N TYR A 177 3.54 13.04 4.53
CA TYR A 177 2.89 11.76 4.77
C TYR A 177 1.49 11.95 5.38
N ASP A 178 0.50 11.25 4.83
CA ASP A 178 -0.86 11.16 5.38
C ASP A 178 -1.50 9.88 4.84
N ALA A 179 -1.68 8.86 5.67
CA ALA A 179 -2.21 7.55 5.27
C ALA A 179 -3.62 7.61 4.66
N ALA A 180 -4.35 8.71 4.88
CA ALA A 180 -5.70 8.91 4.34
C ALA A 180 -5.72 9.73 3.04
N LYS A 181 -4.56 10.08 2.46
CA LYS A 181 -4.47 10.91 1.26
C LYS A 181 -3.42 10.42 0.29
N ALA A 182 -3.72 10.57 -1.00
CA ALA A 182 -2.75 10.34 -2.06
C ALA A 182 -1.42 11.09 -1.85
N PRO A 183 -0.27 10.44 -2.14
CA PRO A 183 -0.16 9.07 -2.65
C PRO A 183 -0.11 7.98 -1.57
N PHE A 184 -0.26 8.33 -0.29
CA PHE A 184 -0.04 7.41 0.84
C PHE A 184 -1.32 6.73 1.35
N ASP A 185 -2.47 7.01 0.73
CA ASP A 185 -3.67 6.15 0.79
C ASP A 185 -3.47 4.82 0.07
N ASN A 186 -2.48 4.74 -0.83
CA ASN A 186 -1.96 3.48 -1.33
C ASN A 186 -1.03 2.82 -0.30
N ILE A 187 -1.40 1.62 0.14
CA ILE A 187 -0.67 0.88 1.18
C ILE A 187 0.81 0.63 0.84
N ASN A 188 1.12 0.32 -0.42
CA ASN A 188 2.51 0.06 -0.82
C ASN A 188 3.36 1.34 -0.77
N ALA A 189 2.81 2.46 -1.21
CA ALA A 189 3.48 3.76 -1.10
C ALA A 189 3.65 4.18 0.38
N SER A 190 2.66 3.91 1.21
CA SER A 190 2.74 4.10 2.67
C SER A 190 3.86 3.25 3.29
N ASN A 191 3.94 1.97 2.93
CA ASN A 191 4.98 1.05 3.40
C ASN A 191 6.39 1.53 3.01
N VAL A 192 6.57 2.02 1.78
CA VAL A 192 7.85 2.63 1.35
C VAL A 192 8.22 3.84 2.22
N ALA A 193 7.25 4.67 2.59
CA ALA A 193 7.49 5.82 3.47
C ALA A 193 8.04 5.40 4.85
N PHE A 194 7.53 4.29 5.42
CA PHE A 194 8.06 3.75 6.67
C PHE A 194 9.42 3.07 6.48
N LEU A 195 9.57 2.21 5.46
CA LEU A 195 10.82 1.51 5.15
C LEU A 195 11.99 2.48 5.00
N LEU A 196 11.76 3.61 4.33
CA LEU A 196 12.80 4.59 4.03
C LEU A 196 12.83 5.77 5.00
N SER A 197 12.09 5.73 6.10
CA SER A 197 12.13 6.80 7.10
C SER A 197 13.51 6.86 7.77
N ALA A 198 14.15 8.02 7.70
CA ALA A 198 15.42 8.27 8.39
C ALA A 198 15.27 8.45 9.92
N LYS A 199 14.03 8.55 10.43
CA LYS A 199 13.76 8.85 11.84
C LYS A 199 14.01 7.67 12.76
N SER A 200 13.69 6.47 12.28
CA SER A 200 13.69 5.27 13.11
C SER A 200 15.03 4.57 13.08
N THR A 201 15.44 4.07 14.25
CA THR A 201 16.69 3.30 14.46
C THR A 201 16.43 1.87 14.91
N LYS A 202 15.17 1.57 15.27
CA LYS A 202 14.72 0.24 15.67
C LYS A 202 13.39 -0.10 15.02
N VAL A 203 13.13 -1.39 14.85
CA VAL A 203 11.88 -1.92 14.32
C VAL A 203 11.45 -3.17 15.09
N SER A 204 10.15 -3.38 15.23
CA SER A 204 9.53 -4.61 15.75
C SER A 204 8.48 -5.08 14.76
N CYS A 205 8.57 -6.32 14.30
CA CYS A 205 7.63 -6.91 13.35
C CYS A 205 6.91 -8.11 13.94
N ALA A 206 5.67 -8.32 13.52
CA ALA A 206 4.91 -9.53 13.78
C ALA A 206 3.97 -9.82 12.62
N ALA A 207 3.62 -11.09 12.44
CA ALA A 207 2.65 -11.51 11.45
C ALA A 207 1.61 -12.44 12.06
N THR A 208 0.36 -12.32 11.64
CA THR A 208 -0.63 -13.38 11.89
C THR A 208 -0.33 -14.60 11.01
N ASN A 209 -0.76 -15.78 11.44
CA ASN A 209 -0.44 -17.03 10.75
C ASN A 209 -1.49 -18.14 10.85
N ASN A 210 -2.67 -17.84 11.37
CA ASN A 210 -3.70 -18.84 11.64
C ASN A 210 -5.09 -18.37 11.18
N CYS A 211 -5.14 -17.46 10.22
CA CYS A 211 -6.36 -17.14 9.51
C CYS A 211 -6.80 -18.36 8.67
N ASN A 212 -8.04 -18.82 8.79
CA ASN A 212 -8.57 -19.92 7.97
C ASN A 212 -9.19 -19.43 6.65
N ALA A 213 -9.50 -18.14 6.58
CA ALA A 213 -9.92 -17.43 5.37
C ALA A 213 -9.41 -15.99 5.42
N GLY A 214 -9.71 -15.21 4.39
CA GLY A 214 -9.30 -13.81 4.33
C GLY A 214 -7.78 -13.65 4.20
N HIS A 215 -7.25 -12.69 4.94
CA HIS A 215 -5.85 -12.29 4.87
C HIS A 215 -5.20 -12.26 6.25
N ASP A 216 -4.02 -12.84 6.33
CA ASP A 216 -3.07 -12.56 7.39
C ASP A 216 -2.45 -11.17 7.20
N VAL A 217 -1.85 -10.63 8.26
CA VAL A 217 -1.25 -9.30 8.26
C VAL A 217 0.16 -9.35 8.83
N LEU A 218 1.14 -8.90 8.04
CA LEU A 218 2.47 -8.53 8.53
C LEU A 218 2.46 -7.07 8.93
N PHE A 219 2.77 -6.79 10.20
CA PHE A 219 2.91 -5.44 10.73
C PHE A 219 4.34 -5.22 11.25
N CYS A 220 4.96 -4.12 10.83
CA CYS A 220 6.24 -3.66 11.38
C CYS A 220 6.11 -2.25 11.94
N TYR A 221 6.36 -2.13 13.25
CA TYR A 221 6.41 -0.87 13.95
C TYR A 221 7.85 -0.34 14.03
N PHE A 222 8.07 0.84 13.47
CA PHE A 222 9.35 1.54 13.51
C PHE A 222 9.34 2.50 14.71
N ILE A 223 10.34 2.41 15.60
CA ILE A 223 10.39 3.25 16.80
C ILE A 223 10.56 4.72 16.41
N ASP A 224 9.80 5.59 17.07
CA ASP A 224 9.59 6.99 16.68
C ASP A 224 9.04 7.12 15.23
N PRO A 225 7.88 6.50 14.94
CA PRO A 225 7.39 6.30 13.58
C PRO A 225 7.12 7.61 12.84
N LEU A 226 7.07 7.52 11.51
CA LEU A 226 6.58 8.60 10.66
C LEU A 226 5.13 8.95 11.03
N GLN A 227 4.86 10.24 11.23
CA GLN A 227 3.54 10.77 11.61
C GLN A 227 2.94 11.60 10.48
N LYS A 228 1.63 11.77 10.51
CA LYS A 228 0.91 12.66 9.60
C LYS A 228 1.53 14.06 9.55
N GLY A 229 1.67 14.60 8.34
CA GLY A 229 2.26 15.92 8.09
C GLY A 229 3.79 15.95 8.10
N GLN A 230 4.47 14.85 8.44
CA GLN A 230 5.93 14.78 8.38
C GLN A 230 6.40 14.47 6.96
N LYS A 231 7.64 14.87 6.65
CA LYS A 231 8.27 14.51 5.37
C LYS A 231 8.69 13.03 5.40
N PRO A 232 8.21 12.21 4.45
CA PRO A 232 8.55 10.78 4.38
C PRO A 232 9.99 10.55 3.95
N PHE A 233 10.53 11.42 3.08
CA PHE A 233 11.88 11.33 2.53
C PHE A 233 12.58 12.68 2.65
N THR A 234 13.90 12.66 2.78
CA THR A 234 14.70 13.85 2.47
C THR A 234 14.82 13.98 0.95
N THR A 235 15.14 15.18 0.46
CA THR A 235 15.35 15.40 -0.98
C THR A 235 16.51 14.56 -1.50
N GLU A 236 17.58 14.42 -0.74
CA GLU A 236 18.76 13.61 -1.09
C GLU A 236 18.40 12.13 -1.22
N LEU A 237 17.63 11.61 -0.27
CA LEU A 237 17.17 10.21 -0.28
C LEU A 237 16.28 9.94 -1.49
N TYR A 238 15.32 10.83 -1.75
CA TYR A 238 14.41 10.66 -2.88
C TYR A 238 15.15 10.74 -4.23
N ASN A 239 16.12 11.63 -4.33
CA ASN A 239 16.98 11.73 -5.52
C ASN A 239 17.82 10.46 -5.72
N ALA A 240 18.37 9.90 -4.64
CA ALA A 240 19.13 8.66 -4.68
C ALA A 240 18.27 7.47 -5.15
N LEU A 241 17.03 7.34 -4.68
CA LEU A 241 16.09 6.28 -5.10
C LEU A 241 15.93 6.18 -6.61
N TRP A 242 15.93 7.32 -7.30
CA TRP A 242 15.66 7.39 -8.73
C TRP A 242 16.90 7.58 -9.58
N GLY A 243 18.10 7.51 -8.99
CA GLY A 243 19.34 7.84 -9.70
C GLY A 243 19.32 9.26 -10.28
N LEU A 244 18.47 10.13 -9.74
CA LEU A 244 18.39 11.55 -10.07
C LEU A 244 19.55 12.19 -9.33
N GLU A 245 20.78 11.97 -9.80
CA GLU A 245 21.87 12.81 -9.37
C GLU A 245 21.41 14.25 -9.54
N ALA A 246 21.52 15.04 -8.45
CA ALA A 246 21.34 16.47 -8.52
C ALA A 246 22.35 16.96 -9.54
N GLY A 247 21.91 17.03 -10.79
CA GLY A 247 22.57 17.70 -11.88
C GLY A 247 22.54 19.18 -11.55
N ALA A 248 23.30 19.58 -10.54
CA ALA A 248 24.08 20.78 -10.63
C ALA A 248 25.00 20.57 -11.85
N ALA A 249 24.42 20.73 -13.04
CA ALA A 249 25.12 21.39 -14.11
C ALA A 249 25.67 22.64 -13.44
N SER A 250 26.95 22.54 -13.08
CA SER A 250 27.75 23.69 -12.73
C SER A 250 27.61 24.55 -13.96
N ILE A 251 26.69 25.49 -13.93
CA ILE A 251 26.75 26.66 -14.77
C ILE A 251 28.03 27.33 -14.32
N SER A 252 29.15 26.86 -14.88
CA SER A 252 30.36 27.62 -14.99
C SER A 252 29.89 28.88 -15.69
N VAL A 253 29.63 29.91 -14.87
CA VAL A 253 29.40 31.26 -15.35
C VAL A 253 30.53 31.48 -16.35
N PRO A 254 30.23 31.68 -17.65
CA PRO A 254 31.29 31.92 -18.61
C PRO A 254 32.04 33.12 -18.07
N SER A 255 33.28 32.89 -17.64
CA SER A 255 34.17 33.93 -17.17
C SER A 255 34.18 35.00 -18.25
N VAL A 256 33.92 36.24 -17.86
CA VAL A 256 33.76 37.45 -18.69
C VAL A 256 34.99 37.75 -19.59
N THR A 257 36.02 36.90 -19.55
CA THR A 257 37.27 37.03 -20.29
C THR A 257 37.22 36.60 -21.76
N THR A 258 36.18 35.89 -22.24
CA THR A 258 36.12 35.47 -23.67
C THR A 258 35.44 36.46 -24.62
N VAL A 259 34.84 37.56 -24.14
CA VAL A 259 34.21 38.57 -25.01
C VAL A 259 35.24 39.58 -25.56
N LEU A 260 36.41 39.73 -24.95
CA LEU A 260 37.41 40.71 -25.39
C LEU A 260 38.26 40.27 -26.58
N LEU A 261 38.27 38.97 -26.96
CA LEU A 261 39.08 38.51 -28.10
C LEU A 261 38.36 38.58 -29.46
N ALA A 262 37.04 38.71 -29.47
CA ALA A 262 36.27 38.81 -30.72
C ALA A 262 36.20 40.25 -31.29
N LEU A 263 36.38 41.28 -30.46
CA LEU A 263 36.37 42.68 -30.90
C LEU A 263 37.71 43.16 -31.49
N ALA A 264 38.81 42.47 -31.21
CA ALA A 264 40.12 42.83 -31.79
C ALA A 264 40.30 42.37 -33.25
N LEU A 265 39.51 41.40 -33.72
CA LEU A 265 39.61 40.86 -35.09
C LEU A 265 38.82 41.67 -36.13
N MET A 266 37.85 42.49 -35.72
CA MET A 266 37.07 43.33 -36.65
C MET A 266 37.71 44.69 -36.97
N ILE A 267 38.80 45.06 -36.29
CA ILE A 267 39.50 46.34 -36.52
C ILE A 267 40.63 46.19 -37.58
N ARG A 268 40.99 44.97 -38.00
CA ARG A 268 42.11 44.73 -38.93
C ARG A 268 41.74 44.46 -40.40
N THR A 269 40.47 44.56 -40.79
CA THR A 269 40.02 44.30 -42.18
C THR A 269 39.52 45.53 -42.93
N SER A 270 39.78 46.74 -42.43
CA SER A 270 39.47 47.98 -43.13
C SER A 270 40.64 48.96 -43.07
N ALA A 271 41.66 48.67 -43.89
CA ALA A 271 42.62 49.63 -44.40
C ALA A 271 42.98 49.22 -45.84
#